data_AF-A0A0S9KNM5-F1
#
_entry.id   AF-A0A0S9KNM5-F1
#
_cell.length_a   1.000
_cell.length_b   1.000
_cell.length_c   1.000
_cell.angle_alpha   90.00
_cell.angle_beta   90.00
_cell.angle_gamma   90.00
#
_symmetry.space_group_name_H-M   'P 1'
#
loop_
_entity.id
_entity.type
_entity.pdbx_description
1 polymer ?
#
loop_
_entity_poly.entity_id
_entity_poly.type
_entity_poly.pdbx_seq_one_letter_code
_entity_poly.pdbx_strand_id
1 'polypeptide(L)'
;MSEEKDAPALLGALGSEQFLLQSIASSTISEAGTRCMVYLSTLSGGLVAIGFTSSSEGLLGPLAFTVLPTIWVLGWFTVVRLVDTTIENITVARRMERIRAHYATLGPYASTFFTEEDPLTTGKYGVHYSKWSILFGMASMIGVVNAVLGGAITALALSVGVGASNTAATGSGVLAGILVLVATFAYQRRRVRAVIAGSRGA
;
A
#
# COMPACT_ATOMS: atom_id res chain seq x y z
N MET A 1 -33.89 -29.39 -18.75
CA MET A 1 -34.70 -29.43 -17.51
C MET A 1 -33.85 -29.44 -16.22
N SER A 2 -32.54 -29.68 -16.28
CA SER A 2 -31.61 -29.42 -15.17
C SER A 2 -31.15 -27.96 -15.09
N GLU A 3 -30.83 -27.32 -16.23
CA GLU A 3 -30.34 -25.92 -16.28
C GLU A 3 -31.26 -24.89 -15.61
N GLU A 4 -32.58 -25.06 -15.71
CA GLU A 4 -33.57 -24.10 -15.19
C GLU A 4 -33.70 -24.19 -13.65
N LYS A 5 -33.39 -25.35 -13.06
CA LYS A 5 -33.39 -25.56 -11.60
C LYS A 5 -32.07 -25.11 -10.95
N ASP A 6 -31.01 -25.04 -11.74
CA ASP A 6 -29.67 -24.65 -11.29
C ASP A 6 -29.47 -23.13 -11.28
N ALA A 7 -30.27 -22.37 -12.04
CA ALA A 7 -30.18 -20.91 -12.11
C ALA A 7 -30.39 -20.19 -10.75
N PRO A 8 -31.43 -20.52 -9.94
CA PRO A 8 -31.59 -19.94 -8.61
C PRO A 8 -30.44 -20.31 -7.65
N ALA A 9 -29.93 -21.54 -7.74
CA ALA A 9 -28.81 -22.01 -6.92
C ALA A 9 -27.51 -21.29 -7.29
N LEU A 10 -27.25 -21.08 -8.59
CA LEU A 10 -26.12 -20.30 -9.09
C LEU A 10 -26.20 -18.84 -8.63
N LEU A 11 -27.36 -18.19 -8.76
CA LEU A 11 -27.55 -16.81 -8.28
C LEU A 11 -27.33 -16.69 -6.77
N GLY A 12 -27.79 -17.67 -5.99
CA GLY A 12 -27.53 -17.73 -4.54
C GLY A 12 -26.04 -17.90 -4.21
N ALA A 13 -25.33 -18.74 -4.97
CA ALA A 13 -23.89 -18.93 -4.82
C ALA A 13 -23.09 -17.66 -5.20
N LEU A 14 -23.45 -17.01 -6.32
CA LEU A 14 -22.81 -15.75 -6.77
C LEU A 14 -23.06 -14.59 -5.79
N GLY A 15 -24.27 -14.50 -5.21
CA GLY A 15 -24.57 -13.53 -4.15
C GLY A 15 -23.71 -13.75 -2.91
N SER A 16 -23.53 -15.02 -2.52
CA SER A 16 -22.69 -15.41 -1.38
C SER A 16 -21.20 -15.13 -1.63
N GLU A 17 -20.69 -15.46 -2.82
CA GLU A 17 -19.33 -15.14 -3.26
C GLU A 17 -19.09 -13.63 -3.29
N GLN A 18 -20.04 -12.83 -3.79
CA GLN A 18 -19.94 -11.37 -3.78
C GLN A 18 -19.82 -10.81 -2.35
N PHE A 19 -20.61 -11.34 -1.41
CA PHE A 19 -20.52 -10.96 0.01
C PHE A 19 -19.17 -11.33 0.62
N LEU A 20 -18.66 -12.52 0.32
CA LEU A 20 -17.35 -12.99 0.77
C LEU A 20 -16.22 -12.11 0.20
N LEU A 21 -16.25 -11.81 -1.10
CA LEU A 21 -15.29 -10.92 -1.75
C LEU A 21 -15.32 -9.50 -1.15
N GLN A 22 -16.50 -8.95 -0.89
CA GLN A 22 -16.64 -7.64 -0.23
C GLN A 22 -16.08 -7.66 1.20
N SER A 23 -16.29 -8.75 1.93
CA SER A 23 -15.72 -8.94 3.27
C SER A 23 -14.19 -9.00 3.23
N ILE A 24 -13.61 -9.76 2.30
CA ILE A 24 -12.16 -9.84 2.10
C ILE A 24 -11.58 -8.45 1.77
N ALA A 25 -12.21 -7.72 0.85
CA ALA A 25 -11.76 -6.37 0.48
C ALA A 25 -11.78 -5.42 1.70
N SER A 26 -12.85 -5.45 2.48
CA SER A 26 -13.01 -4.60 3.68
C SER A 26 -11.98 -4.96 4.75
N SER A 27 -11.75 -6.25 5.00
CA SER A 27 -10.73 -6.75 5.91
C SER A 27 -9.33 -6.30 5.50
N THR A 28 -9.01 -6.43 4.21
CA THR A 28 -7.72 -6.04 3.62
C THR A 28 -7.45 -4.54 3.75
N ILE A 29 -8.47 -3.71 3.52
CA ILE A 29 -8.40 -2.25 3.72
C ILE A 29 -8.19 -1.91 5.20
N SER A 30 -8.92 -2.56 6.10
CA SER A 30 -8.81 -2.36 7.54
C SER A 30 -7.42 -2.75 8.06
N GLU A 31 -6.87 -3.88 7.61
CA GLU A 31 -5.51 -4.31 7.94
C GLU A 31 -4.48 -3.27 7.45
N ALA A 32 -4.61 -2.81 6.20
CA ALA A 32 -3.73 -1.79 5.65
C ALA A 32 -3.76 -0.50 6.47
N GLY A 33 -4.96 -0.01 6.81
CA GLY A 33 -5.15 1.18 7.64
C GLY A 33 -4.54 1.01 9.05
N THR A 34 -4.76 -0.14 9.68
CA THR A 34 -4.22 -0.45 11.01
C THR A 34 -2.70 -0.46 10.99
N ARG A 35 -2.07 -1.05 9.97
CA ARG A 35 -0.60 -1.07 9.83
C ARG A 35 -0.02 0.33 9.63
N CYS A 36 -0.66 1.16 8.81
CA CYS A 36 -0.29 2.57 8.66
C CYS A 36 -0.35 3.31 10.01
N MET A 37 -1.44 3.11 10.77
CA MET A 37 -1.64 3.75 12.06
C MET A 37 -0.57 3.31 13.08
N VAL A 38 -0.29 2.01 13.18
CA VAL A 38 0.76 1.46 14.07
C VAL A 38 2.13 2.02 13.72
N TYR A 39 2.47 2.10 12.43
CA TYR A 39 3.75 2.68 12.01
C TYR A 39 3.85 4.16 12.37
N LEU A 40 2.84 4.96 12.02
CA LEU A 40 2.86 6.41 12.25
C LEU A 40 2.80 6.75 13.75
N SER A 41 2.06 6.01 14.55
CA SER A 41 2.03 6.19 16.00
C SER A 41 3.35 5.82 16.65
N THR A 42 3.99 4.73 16.20
CA THR A 42 5.32 4.33 16.68
C THR A 42 6.38 5.35 16.28
N LEU A 43 6.35 5.84 15.04
CA LEU A 43 7.24 6.90 14.56
C LEU A 43 7.07 8.19 15.38
N SER A 44 5.83 8.64 15.55
CA SER A 44 5.52 9.83 16.34
C SER A 44 5.99 9.68 17.80
N GLY A 45 5.65 8.57 18.45
CA GLY A 45 6.07 8.28 19.81
C GLY A 45 7.59 8.19 19.98
N GLY A 46 8.29 7.59 19.01
CA GLY A 46 9.75 7.55 18.97
C GLY A 46 10.37 8.94 18.84
N LEU A 47 9.84 9.79 17.96
CA LEU A 47 10.30 11.19 17.81
C LEU A 47 10.02 12.01 19.08
N VAL A 48 8.87 11.82 19.73
CA VAL A 48 8.55 12.46 21.00
C VAL A 48 9.54 12.04 22.11
N ALA A 49 9.84 10.74 22.22
CA ALA A 49 10.81 10.24 23.19
C ALA A 49 12.23 10.81 22.96
N ILE A 50 12.65 10.91 21.71
CA ILE A 50 13.92 11.56 21.33
C ILE A 50 13.88 13.06 21.69
N GLY A 51 12.76 13.73 21.42
CA GLY A 51 12.55 15.14 21.78
C GLY A 51 12.71 15.39 23.29
N PHE A 52 12.12 14.54 24.14
CA PHE A 52 12.29 14.64 25.60
C PHE A 52 13.73 14.42 26.07
N THR A 53 14.50 13.62 25.33
CA THR A 53 15.89 13.29 25.66
C THR A 53 16.89 14.34 25.15
N SER A 54 16.42 15.37 24.42
CA SER A 54 17.29 16.37 23.79
C SER A 54 18.13 17.21 24.78
N SER A 55 17.62 17.42 25.98
CA SER A 55 18.33 18.16 27.04
C SER A 55 19.14 17.26 27.98
N SER A 56 19.10 15.94 27.79
CA SER A 56 19.81 14.97 28.64
C SER A 56 21.14 14.57 28.00
N GLU A 57 22.25 14.99 28.62
CA GLU A 57 23.59 14.68 28.16
C GLU A 57 23.82 13.16 28.08
N GLY A 58 24.34 12.69 26.95
CA GLY A 58 24.72 11.29 26.74
C GLY A 58 23.59 10.32 26.34
N LEU A 59 22.32 10.68 26.47
CA LEU A 59 21.19 9.77 26.16
C LEU A 59 20.63 9.92 24.74
N LEU A 60 20.76 11.09 24.11
CA LEU A 60 20.18 11.35 22.79
C LEU A 60 20.74 10.41 21.71
N GLY A 61 22.06 10.21 21.68
CA GLY A 61 22.73 9.37 20.68
C GLY A 61 22.26 7.92 20.76
N PRO A 62 22.44 7.22 21.90
CA PRO A 62 22.00 5.84 22.07
C PRO A 62 20.51 5.64 21.78
N LEU A 63 19.64 6.53 22.24
CA LEU A 63 18.20 6.43 22.00
C LEU A 63 17.88 6.60 20.51
N ALA A 64 18.44 7.60 19.84
CA ALA A 64 18.20 7.83 18.41
C ALA A 64 18.70 6.67 17.55
N PHE A 65 19.89 6.13 17.84
CA PHE A 65 20.48 5.01 17.10
C PHE A 65 19.84 3.64 17.40
N THR A 66 19.04 3.52 18.45
CA THR A 66 18.27 2.29 18.73
C THR A 66 16.84 2.39 18.20
N VAL A 67 16.17 3.53 18.45
CA VAL A 67 14.76 3.74 18.09
C VAL A 67 14.57 3.98 16.60
N LEU A 68 15.31 4.91 15.98
CA LEU A 68 15.06 5.29 14.59
C LEU A 68 15.31 4.12 13.61
N PRO A 69 16.40 3.34 13.71
CA PRO A 69 16.60 2.20 12.81
C PRO A 69 15.54 1.11 12.98
N THR A 70 15.10 0.86 14.22
CA THR A 70 14.02 -0.11 14.51
C THR A 70 12.71 0.31 13.83
N ILE A 71 12.36 1.60 13.92
CA ILE A 71 11.16 2.14 13.27
C ILE A 71 11.30 2.13 11.75
N TRP A 72 12.50 2.39 11.21
CA TRP A 72 12.75 2.33 9.78
C TRP A 72 12.56 0.92 9.19
N VAL A 73 13.01 -0.11 9.92
CA VAL A 73 12.74 -1.51 9.56
C VAL A 73 11.24 -1.83 9.63
N LEU A 74 10.56 -1.36 10.68
CA LEU A 74 9.09 -1.49 10.80
C LEU A 74 8.36 -0.84 9.61
N GLY A 75 8.85 0.30 9.13
CA GLY A 75 8.33 0.97 7.94
C GLY A 75 8.44 0.09 6.69
N TRP A 76 9.55 -0.62 6.51
CA TRP A 76 9.68 -1.58 5.41
C TRP A 76 8.73 -2.76 5.50
N PHE A 77 8.55 -3.36 6.68
CA PHE A 77 7.55 -4.41 6.89
C PHE A 77 6.14 -3.92 6.56
N THR A 78 5.84 -2.68 6.93
CA THR A 78 4.57 -2.02 6.61
C THR A 78 4.41 -1.86 5.10
N VAL A 79 5.40 -1.30 4.40
CA VAL A 79 5.37 -1.12 2.94
C VAL A 79 5.15 -2.46 2.22
N VAL A 80 5.92 -3.50 2.57
CA VAL A 80 5.81 -4.81 1.92
C VAL A 80 4.38 -5.34 2.04
N ARG A 81 3.81 -5.32 3.25
CA ARG A 81 2.45 -5.81 3.46
C ARG A 81 1.40 -4.92 2.78
N LEU A 82 1.59 -3.61 2.72
CA LEU A 82 0.70 -2.70 1.99
C LEU A 82 0.70 -2.96 0.47
N VAL A 83 1.83 -3.37 -0.09
CA VAL A 83 1.89 -3.80 -1.49
C VAL A 83 1.10 -5.09 -1.70
N ASP A 84 1.22 -6.05 -0.77
CA ASP A 84 0.49 -7.31 -0.85
C ASP A 84 -1.03 -7.12 -0.70
N THR A 85 -1.48 -6.30 0.26
CA THR A 85 -2.91 -5.96 0.41
C THR A 85 -3.46 -5.24 -0.83
N THR A 86 -2.64 -4.40 -1.49
CA THR A 86 -3.02 -3.76 -2.75
C THR A 86 -3.26 -4.80 -3.86
N ILE A 87 -2.38 -5.79 -3.98
CA ILE A 87 -2.51 -6.88 -4.95
C ILE A 87 -3.75 -7.72 -4.69
N GLU A 88 -3.99 -8.05 -3.43
CA GLU A 88 -5.16 -8.80 -2.97
C GLU A 88 -6.46 -8.05 -3.33
N ASN A 89 -6.53 -6.75 -3.02
CA ASN A 89 -7.67 -5.91 -3.38
C ASN A 89 -7.91 -5.82 -4.90
N ILE A 90 -6.86 -5.71 -5.72
CA ILE A 90 -7.01 -5.71 -7.19
C ILE A 90 -7.60 -7.05 -7.66
N THR A 91 -7.14 -8.16 -7.08
CA THR A 91 -7.60 -9.50 -7.45
C THR A 91 -9.07 -9.71 -7.07
N VAL A 92 -9.44 -9.30 -5.86
CA VAL A 92 -10.83 -9.35 -5.36
C VAL A 92 -11.74 -8.44 -6.19
N ALA A 93 -11.29 -7.23 -6.54
CA ALA A 93 -12.03 -6.32 -7.40
C ALA A 93 -12.36 -6.92 -8.78
N ARG A 94 -11.39 -7.58 -9.41
CA ARG A 94 -11.60 -8.25 -10.71
C ARG A 94 -12.55 -9.44 -10.61
N ARG A 95 -12.56 -10.16 -9.48
CA ARG A 95 -13.52 -11.26 -9.26
C ARG A 95 -14.94 -10.70 -9.11
N MET A 96 -15.12 -9.62 -8.36
CA MET A 96 -16.41 -8.94 -8.25
C MET A 96 -16.88 -8.40 -9.61
N GLU A 97 -15.99 -7.85 -10.43
CA GLU A 97 -16.31 -7.40 -11.79
C GLU A 97 -16.78 -8.54 -12.69
N ARG A 98 -16.16 -9.73 -12.61
CA ARG A 98 -16.63 -10.91 -13.36
C ARG A 98 -18.03 -11.36 -12.95
N ILE A 99 -18.35 -11.31 -11.66
CA ILE A 99 -19.71 -11.60 -11.16
C ILE A 99 -20.70 -10.56 -11.70
N ARG A 100 -20.33 -9.27 -11.67
CA ARG A 100 -21.16 -8.20 -12.24
C ARG A 100 -21.35 -8.36 -13.75
N ALA A 101 -20.32 -8.76 -14.50
CA ALA A 101 -20.42 -9.03 -15.93
C ALA A 101 -21.40 -10.18 -16.22
N HIS A 102 -21.44 -11.22 -15.38
CA HIS A 102 -22.46 -12.27 -15.49
C HIS A 102 -23.87 -11.72 -15.23
N TYR A 103 -24.05 -10.82 -14.27
CA TYR A 103 -25.36 -10.19 -14.05
C TYR A 103 -25.84 -9.36 -15.24
N ALA A 104 -24.92 -8.78 -16.02
CA ALA A 104 -25.25 -8.05 -17.24
C ALA A 104 -25.91 -8.94 -18.33
N THR A 105 -25.75 -10.27 -18.26
CA THR A 105 -26.32 -11.21 -19.24
C THR A 105 -27.69 -11.77 -18.83
N LEU A 106 -28.20 -11.46 -17.63
CA LEU A 106 -29.42 -12.08 -17.08
C LEU A 106 -30.73 -11.53 -17.68
N GLY A 107 -30.69 -10.49 -18.52
CA GLY A 107 -31.89 -10.00 -19.18
C GLY A 107 -31.71 -8.77 -20.06
N PRO A 108 -32.75 -8.36 -20.81
CA PRO A 108 -32.67 -7.31 -21.83
C PRO A 108 -32.27 -5.93 -21.29
N TYR A 109 -32.59 -5.65 -20.03
CA TYR A 109 -32.29 -4.39 -19.36
C TYR A 109 -31.09 -4.47 -18.40
N ALA A 110 -30.53 -5.67 -18.19
CA ALA A 110 -29.49 -5.89 -17.18
C ALA A 110 -28.16 -5.20 -17.55
N SER A 111 -27.84 -5.15 -18.85
CA SER A 111 -26.65 -4.46 -19.37
C SER A 111 -26.63 -2.96 -19.09
N THR A 112 -27.81 -2.34 -18.92
CA THR A 112 -27.95 -0.92 -18.55
C THR A 112 -27.52 -0.65 -17.12
N PHE A 113 -27.66 -1.63 -16.22
CA PHE A 113 -27.32 -1.49 -14.80
C PHE A 113 -25.93 -2.06 -14.45
N PHE A 114 -25.49 -3.09 -15.19
CA PHE A 114 -24.24 -3.82 -14.91
C PHE A 114 -23.21 -3.65 -16.03
N THR A 115 -23.14 -2.46 -16.64
CA THR A 115 -22.16 -2.17 -17.69
C THR A 115 -20.73 -2.43 -17.20
N GLU A 116 -19.93 -3.08 -18.04
CA GLU A 116 -18.53 -3.32 -17.77
C GLU A 116 -17.77 -1.97 -17.85
N GLU A 117 -17.29 -1.51 -16.70
CA GLU A 117 -16.49 -0.29 -16.60
C GLU A 117 -15.01 -0.66 -16.69
N ASP A 118 -14.35 -0.33 -17.80
CA ASP A 118 -12.88 -0.40 -17.83
C ASP A 118 -12.33 0.79 -17.02
N PRO A 119 -11.53 0.54 -15.95
CA PRO A 119 -10.92 1.58 -15.13
C PRO A 119 -10.06 2.60 -15.92
N LEU A 120 -9.57 2.22 -17.10
CA LEU A 120 -8.69 3.06 -17.93
C LEU A 120 -9.44 3.89 -18.98
N THR A 121 -10.56 3.40 -19.53
CA THR A 121 -11.26 4.06 -20.64
C THR A 121 -12.59 4.66 -20.23
N THR A 122 -13.38 3.92 -19.46
CA THR A 122 -14.73 4.33 -19.04
C THR A 122 -14.70 5.00 -17.67
N GLY A 123 -13.67 4.70 -16.88
CA GLY A 123 -13.53 5.16 -15.51
C GLY A 123 -14.41 4.32 -14.58
N LYS A 124 -13.80 3.79 -13.51
CA LYS A 124 -14.53 2.97 -12.54
C LYS A 124 -15.20 3.90 -11.53
N TYR A 125 -16.53 3.86 -11.45
CA TYR A 125 -17.35 4.79 -10.65
C TYR A 125 -17.08 6.28 -10.94
N GLY A 126 -16.79 6.62 -12.20
CA GLY A 126 -16.46 7.99 -12.63
C GLY A 126 -15.01 8.41 -12.37
N VAL A 127 -14.17 7.52 -11.81
CA VAL A 127 -12.74 7.78 -11.58
C VAL A 127 -11.89 7.08 -12.63
N HIS A 128 -11.08 7.85 -13.35
CA HIS A 128 -10.14 7.34 -14.33
C HIS A 128 -8.83 6.97 -13.64
N TYR A 129 -8.51 5.68 -13.61
CA TYR A 129 -7.30 5.19 -12.98
C TYR A 129 -6.18 5.13 -14.00
N SER A 130 -5.17 6.00 -13.86
CA SER A 130 -3.93 5.88 -14.65
C SER A 130 -3.07 4.72 -14.16
N LYS A 131 -2.16 4.23 -15.02
CA LYS A 131 -1.09 3.28 -14.65
C LYS A 131 -0.22 3.77 -13.49
N TRP A 132 -0.25 5.07 -13.21
CA TRP A 132 0.45 5.73 -12.10
C TRP A 132 -0.38 5.86 -10.81
N SER A 133 -1.69 5.58 -10.85
CA SER A 133 -2.56 5.70 -9.67
C SER A 133 -2.14 4.79 -8.51
N ILE A 134 -1.46 3.67 -8.82
CA ILE A 134 -0.84 2.78 -7.83
C ILE A 134 0.19 3.52 -6.96
N LEU A 135 0.89 4.53 -7.48
CA LEU A 135 1.86 5.34 -6.71
C LEU A 135 1.19 6.33 -5.75
N PHE A 136 -0.13 6.45 -5.77
CA PHE A 136 -0.88 7.31 -4.86
C PHE A 136 -1.64 6.49 -3.80
N GLY A 137 -1.27 5.23 -3.61
CA GLY A 137 -1.84 4.35 -2.58
C GLY A 137 -1.15 4.46 -1.22
N MET A 138 -1.72 3.79 -0.21
CA MET A 138 -1.20 3.75 1.17
C MET A 138 0.28 3.33 1.25
N ALA A 139 0.70 2.33 0.46
CA ALA A 139 2.09 1.87 0.41
C ALA A 139 3.06 3.00 0.03
N SER A 140 2.68 3.85 -0.91
CA SER A 140 3.52 4.94 -1.41
C SER A 140 3.62 6.07 -0.40
N MET A 141 2.52 6.42 0.28
CA MET A 141 2.53 7.41 1.37
C MET A 141 3.47 6.99 2.51
N ILE A 142 3.33 5.75 3.00
CA ILE A 142 4.22 5.21 4.04
C ILE A 142 5.66 5.10 3.52
N GLY A 143 5.83 4.73 2.26
CA GLY A 143 7.13 4.71 1.59
C GLY A 143 7.86 6.05 1.62
N VAL A 144 7.14 7.15 1.37
CA VAL A 144 7.68 8.51 1.46
C VAL A 144 8.12 8.83 2.89
N VAL A 145 7.27 8.55 3.88
CA VAL A 145 7.61 8.78 5.29
C VAL A 145 8.85 7.98 5.69
N ASN A 146 8.92 6.70 5.28
CA ASN A 146 10.06 5.85 5.60
C ASN A 146 11.34 6.25 4.87
N ALA A 147 11.23 6.82 3.67
CA ALA A 147 12.36 7.37 2.93
C ALA A 147 12.93 8.63 3.62
N VAL A 148 12.06 9.52 4.09
CA VAL A 148 12.47 10.69 4.89
C VAL A 148 13.18 10.24 6.17
N LEU A 149 12.61 9.24 6.87
CA LEU A 149 13.24 8.67 8.06
C LEU A 149 14.62 8.06 7.75
N GLY A 150 14.75 7.30 6.67
CA GLY A 150 16.04 6.73 6.25
C GLY A 150 17.10 7.81 5.93
N GLY A 151 16.67 8.89 5.28
CA GLY A 151 17.54 10.05 5.03
C GLY A 151 17.97 10.74 6.32
N ALA A 152 17.05 10.93 7.27
CA ALA A 152 17.34 11.51 8.58
C ALA A 152 18.31 10.65 9.39
N ILE A 153 18.12 9.33 9.41
CA ILE A 153 19.05 8.39 10.05
C ILE A 153 20.44 8.49 9.42
N THR A 154 20.52 8.57 8.10
CA THR A 154 21.79 8.68 7.38
C THR A 154 22.51 9.99 7.71
N ALA A 155 21.80 11.11 7.71
CA ALA A 155 22.35 12.40 8.09
C ALA A 155 22.85 12.39 9.56
N LEU A 156 22.06 11.83 10.47
CA LEU A 156 22.41 11.71 11.88
C LEU A 156 23.64 10.81 12.11
N ALA A 157 23.71 9.68 11.40
CA ALA A 157 24.85 8.76 11.48
C ALA A 157 26.15 9.43 11.01
N LEU A 158 26.09 10.24 9.95
CA LEU A 158 27.26 10.94 9.41
C LEU A 158 27.69 12.12 10.30
N SER A 159 26.75 12.89 10.84
CA SER A 159 27.08 14.03 11.69
C SER A 159 27.61 13.59 13.05
N VAL A 160 26.92 12.65 13.72
CA VAL A 160 27.26 12.22 15.08
C VAL A 160 28.32 11.13 15.09
N GLY A 161 28.24 10.16 14.18
CA GLY A 161 29.14 9.01 14.16
C GLY A 161 30.50 9.29 13.53
N VAL A 162 30.53 10.11 12.47
CA VAL A 162 31.75 10.38 11.68
C VAL A 162 32.28 11.80 11.92
N GLY A 163 31.48 12.70 12.50
CA GLY A 163 31.86 14.10 12.68
C GLY A 163 31.90 14.88 11.36
N ALA A 164 31.13 14.44 10.36
CA ALA A 164 31.04 15.13 9.07
C ALA A 164 30.41 16.52 9.23
N SER A 165 30.76 17.45 8.32
CA SER A 165 30.14 18.77 8.31
C SER A 165 28.61 18.66 8.12
N ASN A 166 27.85 19.55 8.77
CA ASN A 166 26.39 19.53 8.71
C ASN A 166 25.85 19.59 7.27
N THR A 167 26.55 20.29 6.37
CA THR A 167 26.20 20.38 4.96
C THR A 167 26.38 19.05 4.24
N ALA A 168 27.51 18.36 4.46
CA ALA A 168 27.78 17.05 3.86
C ALA A 168 26.84 15.97 4.41
N ALA A 169 26.59 15.98 5.72
CA ALA A 169 25.67 15.06 6.37
C ALA A 169 24.23 15.23 5.85
N THR A 170 23.74 16.47 5.78
CA THR A 170 22.39 16.77 5.26
C THR A 170 22.26 16.41 3.79
N GLY A 171 23.24 16.78 2.95
CA GLY A 171 23.25 16.43 1.53
C GLY A 171 23.23 14.91 1.30
N SER A 172 24.03 14.17 2.05
CA SER A 172 24.05 12.71 2.00
C SER A 172 22.74 12.08 2.48
N GLY A 173 22.13 12.63 3.53
CA GLY A 173 20.81 12.20 4.01
C GLY A 173 19.70 12.42 3.00
N VAL A 174 19.65 13.58 2.35
CA VAL A 174 18.69 13.86 1.27
C VAL A 174 18.87 12.88 0.12
N LEU A 175 20.11 12.65 -0.32
CA LEU A 175 20.42 11.69 -1.38
C LEU A 175 19.99 10.26 -0.99
N ALA A 176 20.32 9.82 0.23
CA ALA A 176 19.92 8.51 0.74
C ALA A 176 18.38 8.37 0.80
N GLY A 177 17.68 9.41 1.28
CA GLY A 177 16.22 9.43 1.30
C GLY A 177 15.62 9.32 -0.11
N ILE A 178 16.15 10.05 -1.09
CA ILE A 178 15.72 9.95 -2.50
C ILE A 178 15.96 8.54 -3.03
N LEU A 179 17.13 7.94 -2.76
CA LEU A 179 17.44 6.58 -3.20
C LEU A 179 16.48 5.55 -2.59
N VAL A 180 16.18 5.67 -1.29
CA VAL A 180 15.19 4.82 -0.61
C VAL A 180 13.80 4.99 -1.22
N LEU A 181 13.39 6.23 -1.51
CA LEU A 181 12.10 6.52 -2.14
C LEU A 181 12.00 5.87 -3.52
N VAL A 182 13.01 6.08 -4.37
CA VAL A 182 13.07 5.50 -5.71
C VAL A 182 13.08 3.98 -5.64
N ALA A 183 13.83 3.38 -4.71
CA ALA A 183 13.85 1.94 -4.49
C ALA A 183 12.48 1.40 -4.07
N THR A 184 11.79 2.10 -3.17
CA THR A 184 10.43 1.76 -2.71
C THR A 184 9.42 1.78 -3.86
N PHE A 185 9.44 2.83 -4.67
CA PHE A 185 8.54 2.95 -5.82
C PHE A 185 8.87 1.94 -6.91
N ALA A 186 10.15 1.66 -7.15
CA ALA A 186 10.58 0.61 -8.07
C ALA A 186 10.12 -0.77 -7.60
N TYR A 187 10.24 -1.07 -6.30
CA TYR A 187 9.75 -2.31 -5.68
C TYR A 187 8.24 -2.47 -5.88
N GLN A 188 7.46 -1.45 -5.50
CA GLN A 188 6.00 -1.45 -5.65
C GLN A 188 5.59 -1.66 -7.11
N ARG A 189 6.22 -0.94 -8.05
CA ARG A 189 5.92 -1.04 -9.47
C ARG A 189 6.27 -2.42 -10.04
N ARG A 190 7.41 -3.01 -9.65
CA ARG A 190 7.83 -4.35 -10.10
C ARG A 190 6.87 -5.42 -9.60
N ARG A 191 6.53 -5.41 -8.31
CA ARG A 191 5.61 -6.38 -7.69
C ARG A 191 4.22 -6.34 -8.33
N VAL A 192 3.63 -5.15 -8.45
CA VAL A 192 2.28 -5.02 -9.03
C VAL A 192 2.28 -5.37 -10.52
N ARG A 193 3.31 -4.98 -11.29
CA ARG A 193 3.43 -5.37 -12.70
C ARG A 193 3.56 -6.87 -12.90
N ALA A 194 4.33 -7.56 -12.07
CA ALA A 194 4.50 -9.01 -12.18
C ALA A 194 3.14 -9.74 -12.05
N VAL A 195 2.28 -9.28 -11.14
CA VAL A 195 0.96 -9.85 -10.94
C VAL A 195 0.02 -9.52 -12.11
N ILE A 196 0.02 -8.28 -12.59
CA ILE A 196 -0.82 -7.88 -13.73
C ILE A 196 -0.41 -8.63 -15.02
N ALA A 197 0.90 -8.81 -15.25
CA ALA A 197 1.40 -9.54 -16.41
C ALA A 197 1.09 -11.04 -16.34
N GLY A 198 1.24 -11.67 -15.16
CA GLY A 198 0.88 -13.08 -14.95
C GLY A 198 -0.61 -13.35 -15.18
N SER A 199 -1.49 -12.38 -14.85
CA SER A 199 -2.94 -12.51 -15.07
C SER A 199 -3.41 -12.32 -16.53
N ARG A 200 -2.52 -11.94 -17.46
CA ARG A 200 -2.85 -11.80 -18.89
C ARG A 200 -2.43 -13.01 -19.74
N GLY A 201 -1.69 -13.95 -19.14
CA GLY A 201 -1.19 -15.16 -19.81
C GLY A 201 -1.90 -16.45 -19.39
N ALA A 202 -2.93 -16.36 -18.55
CA ALA A 202 -3.81 -17.45 -18.12
C ALA A 202 -5.26 -17.08 -18.46
#